data_AF-U1PFZ0-F1
#
_entry.id   AF-U1PFZ0-F1
#
_cell.length_a   1.000
_cell.length_b   1.000
_cell.length_c   1.000
_cell.angle_alpha   90.00
_cell.angle_beta   90.00
_cell.angle_gamma   90.00
#
_symmetry.space_group_name_H-M   'P 1'
#
loop_
_entity.id
_entity.type
_entity.pdbx_description
1 polymer ?
#
loop_
_entity_poly.entity_id
_entity_poly.type
_entity_poly.pdbx_seq_one_letter_code
_entity_poly.pdbx_strand_id
1 'polypeptide(L)'
;LLFWNDAWYHFREVMYITEHWPSPIPFDAWTGFPYGKWVGQFGTLYDQIIATIALLLGVGTPTQTLIGEILLIAPAVAGALAVIPVFFIIKSISGRIAAIFGAAVLMLLSGTFLNRTLVGVADHNAIEPLMMATAVFGLVVAFQKAEVTMPVWEVVREELFDNHEIDSLREPLKWSLIGGILTGLYLWTWPPGVILVGIVGVFTILKISSDVVNDRTPEPTAFAVVVTMTVVAFMSLITIDRIQFDTTSLSLLQPVAAVGVASSAIALSWLARMWEQKNIDISLYPVAVGASAIIGIATLSLLQVGLIDLIIRNLLRIVGFSASATARTVGEAQPFVSQGSLRRFGVSIPGRIAVEYGLTFFTGLAAAFILHAKPLFKKGTQRAYAYLGVGVSIIGLLFLAGFIPDALETVTGLDEQVAALLVVSAIIGGATFLASYDADKLFIIVWATFITGMAFTQVRFNYYLAIVVAILNGYLFGQLLGYLDLKRSLTSLKNDIDGYQVLAVGAAILLILGPGLAVPISLGNTTTSPAWEAAQNNGPGAVTVWDDSLEWMQGNTPEEGNLGGAGNADEMELYGTYEFT
;
A
#
# COMPACT_ATOMS: atom_id res chain seq x y z
N LEU A 1 18.40 -20.82 10.59
CA LEU A 1 17.99 -20.72 9.15
C LEU A 1 17.23 -19.44 8.87
N LEU A 2 16.25 -19.09 9.70
CA LEU A 2 15.43 -17.89 9.57
C LEU A 2 16.08 -16.69 10.26
N PHE A 3 15.87 -15.49 9.71
CA PHE A 3 16.45 -14.25 10.20
C PHE A 3 15.39 -13.49 10.98
N TRP A 4 15.80 -12.73 12.00
CA TRP A 4 14.92 -11.94 12.86
C TRP A 4 13.94 -12.79 13.68
N ASN A 5 13.09 -12.13 14.48
CA ASN A 5 12.24 -12.80 15.46
C ASN A 5 10.90 -13.24 14.85
N ASP A 6 10.24 -12.38 14.07
CA ASP A 6 8.89 -12.62 13.53
C ASP A 6 8.84 -13.87 12.64
N ALA A 7 9.93 -14.15 11.93
CA ALA A 7 10.06 -15.36 11.10
C ALA A 7 9.94 -16.67 11.88
N TRP A 8 10.43 -16.72 13.12
CA TRP A 8 10.29 -17.90 13.97
C TRP A 8 8.86 -18.08 14.47
N TYR A 9 8.11 -16.99 14.61
CA TYR A 9 6.70 -17.08 14.96
C TYR A 9 5.86 -17.54 13.76
N HIS A 10 6.14 -17.04 12.55
CA HIS A 10 5.56 -17.60 11.31
C HIS A 10 5.86 -19.08 11.16
N PHE A 11 7.08 -19.52 11.49
CA PHE A 11 7.42 -20.94 11.48
C PHE A 11 6.57 -21.76 12.46
N ARG A 12 6.41 -21.30 13.70
CA ARG A 12 5.50 -21.93 14.68
C ARG A 12 4.06 -22.01 14.17
N GLU A 13 3.56 -20.91 13.61
CA GLU A 13 2.21 -20.82 13.07
C GLU A 13 2.00 -21.81 11.91
N VAL A 14 2.95 -21.87 10.98
CA VAL A 14 2.90 -22.80 9.84
C VAL A 14 2.96 -24.25 10.31
N MET A 15 3.81 -24.58 11.29
CA MET A 15 3.85 -25.92 11.88
C MET A 15 2.46 -26.31 12.42
N TYR A 16 1.82 -25.44 13.21
CA TYR A 16 0.49 -25.68 13.72
C TYR A 16 -0.55 -25.87 12.60
N ILE A 17 -0.56 -24.99 11.60
CA ILE A 17 -1.50 -25.05 10.47
C ILE A 17 -1.32 -26.35 9.67
N THR A 18 -0.09 -26.88 9.54
CA THR A 18 0.12 -28.15 8.84
C THR A 18 -0.49 -29.35 9.58
N GLU A 19 -0.58 -29.29 10.91
CA GLU A 19 -1.22 -30.33 11.73
C GLU A 19 -2.75 -30.15 11.82
N HIS A 20 -3.23 -28.91 11.70
CA HIS A 20 -4.63 -28.53 11.93
C HIS A 20 -5.32 -27.91 10.71
N TRP A 21 -4.80 -28.19 9.50
CA TRP A 21 -5.23 -27.52 8.26
C TRP A 21 -6.76 -27.52 8.09
N PRO A 22 -7.41 -26.37 7.84
CA PRO A 22 -6.84 -25.04 7.54
C PRO A 22 -6.81 -24.06 8.74
N SER A 23 -6.91 -24.53 9.98
CA SER A 23 -7.08 -23.64 11.15
C SER A 23 -5.73 -23.05 11.63
N PRO A 24 -5.60 -21.72 11.78
CA PRO A 24 -4.47 -21.09 12.46
C PRO A 24 -4.56 -21.28 13.98
N ILE A 25 -3.49 -20.92 14.69
CA ILE A 25 -3.50 -20.87 16.16
C ILE A 25 -4.54 -19.81 16.57
N PRO A 26 -5.59 -20.17 17.32
CA PRO A 26 -6.59 -19.18 17.76
C PRO A 26 -6.04 -18.31 18.90
N PHE A 27 -5.43 -18.95 19.90
CA PHE A 27 -4.81 -18.31 21.05
C PHE A 27 -3.54 -19.07 21.42
N ASP A 28 -2.43 -18.35 21.60
CA ASP A 28 -1.14 -18.97 21.87
C ASP A 28 -0.81 -18.88 23.37
N ALA A 29 -1.06 -19.97 24.08
CA ALA A 29 -0.74 -20.10 25.50
C ALA A 29 0.78 -20.16 25.78
N TRP A 30 1.60 -20.42 24.75
CA TRP A 30 3.05 -20.63 24.87
C TRP A 30 3.87 -19.35 24.77
N THR A 31 3.22 -18.19 24.56
CA THR A 31 3.86 -16.87 24.55
C THR A 31 3.13 -15.91 25.48
N GLY A 32 3.79 -14.85 25.96
CA GLY A 32 3.15 -13.92 26.91
C GLY A 32 2.89 -14.54 28.29
N PHE A 33 3.73 -15.49 28.72
CA PHE A 33 3.65 -16.13 30.03
C PHE A 33 3.51 -15.10 31.17
N PRO A 34 2.65 -15.34 32.18
CA PRO A 34 1.83 -16.54 32.39
C PRO A 34 0.44 -16.50 31.75
N TYR A 35 0.14 -15.52 30.89
CA TYR A 35 -1.24 -15.26 30.45
C TYR A 35 -1.58 -15.86 29.09
N GLY A 36 -0.60 -16.02 28.20
CA GLY A 36 -0.87 -16.31 26.79
C GLY A 36 -1.04 -15.03 25.97
N LYS A 37 -1.15 -15.17 24.64
CA LYS A 37 -1.39 -14.05 23.72
C LYS A 37 -2.30 -14.44 22.57
N TRP A 38 -3.16 -13.50 22.18
CA TRP A 38 -3.87 -13.56 20.91
C TRP A 38 -2.90 -13.41 19.74
N VAL A 39 -3.05 -14.28 18.74
CA VAL A 39 -2.14 -14.42 17.59
C VAL A 39 -2.21 -13.19 16.68
N GLY A 40 -3.42 -12.73 16.35
CA GLY A 40 -3.66 -11.43 15.73
C GLY A 40 -3.22 -11.34 14.26
N GLN A 41 -1.98 -10.88 14.03
CA GLN A 41 -1.46 -10.61 12.67
C GLN A 41 -0.73 -11.80 12.04
N PHE A 42 -0.68 -12.93 12.74
CA PHE A 42 -0.14 -14.20 12.28
C PHE A 42 -1.28 -15.19 12.03
N GLY A 43 -1.01 -16.28 11.32
CA GLY A 43 -2.03 -17.26 10.92
C GLY A 43 -2.84 -16.80 9.70
N THR A 44 -2.35 -15.77 9.02
CA THR A 44 -3.04 -15.09 7.93
C THR A 44 -2.87 -15.85 6.62
N LEU A 45 -3.37 -15.30 5.51
CA LEU A 45 -3.20 -15.90 4.18
C LEU A 45 -1.73 -16.20 3.84
N TYR A 46 -0.78 -15.44 4.39
CA TYR A 46 0.65 -15.72 4.23
C TYR A 46 1.02 -17.10 4.77
N ASP A 47 0.70 -17.36 6.05
CA ASP A 47 1.01 -18.63 6.71
C ASP A 47 0.24 -19.79 6.08
N GLN A 48 -1.02 -19.55 5.71
CA GLN A 48 -1.88 -20.53 5.03
C GLN A 48 -1.31 -20.97 3.68
N ILE A 49 -0.80 -20.03 2.87
CA ILE A 49 -0.17 -20.36 1.58
C ILE A 49 1.07 -21.24 1.80
N ILE A 50 1.91 -20.87 2.77
CA ILE A 50 3.14 -21.60 3.07
C ILE A 50 2.82 -23.01 3.58
N ALA A 51 1.90 -23.15 4.53
CA ALA A 51 1.47 -24.43 5.06
C ALA A 51 0.85 -25.31 3.95
N THR A 52 0.02 -24.74 3.07
CA THR A 52 -0.54 -25.47 1.92
C THR A 52 0.57 -26.02 1.02
N ILE A 53 1.57 -25.19 0.68
CA ILE A 53 2.69 -25.62 -0.17
C ILE A 53 3.48 -26.71 0.53
N ALA A 54 3.73 -26.58 1.84
CA ALA A 54 4.41 -27.60 2.63
C ALA A 54 3.64 -28.92 2.62
N LEU A 55 2.32 -28.90 2.83
CA LEU A 55 1.47 -30.09 2.76
C LEU A 55 1.51 -30.75 1.38
N LEU A 56 1.45 -29.95 0.30
CA LEU A 56 1.52 -30.49 -1.06
C LEU A 56 2.88 -31.16 -1.36
N LEU A 57 3.98 -30.50 -1.00
CA LEU A 57 5.33 -31.03 -1.25
C LEU A 57 5.70 -32.17 -0.30
N GLY A 58 5.19 -32.15 0.93
CA GLY A 58 5.34 -33.20 1.94
C GLY A 58 4.32 -34.34 1.83
N VAL A 59 3.46 -34.31 0.80
CA VAL A 59 2.41 -35.32 0.54
C VAL A 59 1.51 -35.55 1.77
N GLY A 60 1.15 -34.46 2.46
CA GLY A 60 0.31 -34.44 3.64
C GLY A 60 1.06 -34.48 4.98
N THR A 61 2.34 -34.87 5.00
CA THR A 61 3.14 -34.93 6.23
C THR A 61 4.50 -34.24 6.04
N PRO A 62 4.53 -32.91 5.91
CA PRO A 62 5.77 -32.16 5.75
C PRO A 62 6.67 -32.29 6.98
N THR A 63 7.98 -32.40 6.77
CA THR A 63 8.94 -32.33 7.87
C THR A 63 9.17 -30.88 8.31
N GLN A 64 9.60 -30.70 9.55
CA GLN A 64 10.00 -29.41 10.08
C GLN A 64 11.07 -28.71 9.19
N THR A 65 12.02 -29.49 8.66
CA THR A 65 13.04 -28.99 7.72
C THR A 65 12.41 -28.47 6.43
N LEU A 66 11.47 -29.20 5.83
CA LEU A 66 10.79 -28.79 4.60
C LEU A 66 10.01 -27.47 4.81
N ILE A 67 9.29 -27.36 5.92
CA ILE A 67 8.57 -26.13 6.28
C ILE A 67 9.56 -24.95 6.40
N GLY A 68 10.68 -25.17 7.09
CA GLY A 68 11.73 -24.16 7.24
C GLY A 68 12.35 -23.73 5.91
N GLU A 69 12.58 -24.66 4.98
CA GLU A 69 13.11 -24.38 3.64
C GLU A 69 12.12 -23.57 2.78
N ILE A 70 10.82 -23.87 2.86
CA ILE A 70 9.78 -23.12 2.13
C ILE A 70 9.69 -21.69 2.67
N LEU A 71 9.67 -21.51 3.99
CA LEU A 71 9.71 -20.20 4.63
C LEU A 71 10.95 -19.41 4.25
N LEU A 72 12.11 -20.07 4.22
CA LEU A 72 13.39 -19.47 3.87
C LEU A 72 13.36 -18.81 2.48
N ILE A 73 12.74 -19.45 1.48
CA ILE A 73 12.70 -18.96 0.09
C ILE A 73 11.49 -18.08 -0.24
N ALA A 74 10.40 -18.19 0.53
CA ALA A 74 9.14 -17.50 0.24
C ALA A 74 9.30 -15.97 0.02
N PRO A 75 10.10 -15.23 0.80
CA PRO A 75 10.33 -13.80 0.59
C PRO A 75 10.91 -13.45 -0.79
N ALA A 76 11.88 -14.25 -1.25
CA ALA A 76 12.54 -14.04 -2.54
C ALA A 76 11.58 -14.30 -3.70
N VAL A 77 10.74 -15.34 -3.58
CA VAL A 77 9.67 -15.61 -4.53
C VAL A 77 8.67 -14.46 -4.56
N ALA A 78 8.24 -13.96 -3.39
CA ALA A 78 7.30 -12.84 -3.30
C ALA A 78 7.87 -11.55 -3.92
N GLY A 79 9.14 -11.22 -3.64
CA GLY A 79 9.83 -10.08 -4.25
C GLY A 79 9.92 -10.17 -5.77
N ALA A 80 10.24 -11.35 -6.30
CA ALA A 80 10.26 -11.58 -7.75
C ALA A 80 8.86 -11.46 -8.39
N LEU A 81 7.83 -12.01 -7.75
CA LEU A 81 6.45 -11.93 -8.21
C LEU A 81 5.90 -10.50 -8.16
N ALA A 82 6.36 -9.64 -7.25
CA ALA A 82 5.92 -8.24 -7.14
C ALA A 82 6.16 -7.42 -8.42
N VAL A 83 7.11 -7.86 -9.27
CA VAL A 83 7.38 -7.27 -10.58
C VAL A 83 6.16 -7.37 -11.51
N ILE A 84 5.35 -8.42 -11.38
CA ILE A 84 4.22 -8.72 -12.26
C ILE A 84 3.12 -7.64 -12.15
N PRO A 85 2.52 -7.36 -10.97
CA PRO A 85 1.50 -6.32 -10.88
C PRO A 85 2.06 -4.94 -11.23
N VAL A 86 3.31 -4.63 -10.88
CA VAL A 86 3.99 -3.38 -11.24
C VAL A 86 4.04 -3.21 -12.77
N PHE A 87 4.47 -4.25 -13.47
CA PHE A 87 4.48 -4.26 -14.94
C PHE A 87 3.08 -4.00 -15.50
N PHE A 88 2.05 -4.68 -15.00
CA PHE A 88 0.70 -4.53 -15.55
C PHE A 88 0.06 -3.17 -15.23
N ILE A 89 0.32 -2.58 -14.06
CA ILE A 89 -0.10 -1.22 -13.73
C ILE A 89 0.52 -0.23 -14.73
N ILE A 90 1.83 -0.24 -14.89
CA ILE A 90 2.52 0.68 -15.82
C ILE A 90 2.06 0.45 -17.26
N LYS A 91 1.89 -0.81 -17.66
CA LYS A 91 1.44 -1.18 -19.01
C LYS A 91 0.08 -0.55 -19.30
N SER A 92 -0.83 -0.54 -18.33
CA SER A 92 -2.17 0.03 -18.49
C SER A 92 -2.16 1.55 -18.73
N ILE A 93 -1.21 2.28 -18.13
CA ILE A 93 -1.18 3.76 -18.20
C ILE A 93 -0.12 4.33 -19.15
N SER A 94 0.91 3.56 -19.53
CA SER A 94 2.09 4.06 -20.25
C SER A 94 2.65 3.11 -21.31
N GLY A 95 2.09 1.92 -21.44
CA GLY A 95 2.45 0.94 -22.47
C GLY A 95 3.58 -0.02 -22.07
N ARG A 96 3.84 -1.01 -22.94
CA ARG A 96 4.69 -2.17 -22.61
C ARG A 96 6.15 -1.82 -22.33
N ILE A 97 6.77 -0.95 -23.12
CA ILE A 97 8.20 -0.60 -22.95
C ILE A 97 8.43 0.15 -21.63
N ALA A 98 7.54 1.08 -21.30
CA ALA A 98 7.52 1.76 -20.01
C ALA A 98 7.38 0.77 -18.83
N ALA A 99 6.56 -0.26 -19.01
CA ALA A 99 6.36 -1.30 -18.00
C ALA A 99 7.61 -2.16 -17.76
N ILE A 100 8.34 -2.54 -18.83
CA ILE A 100 9.62 -3.25 -18.71
C ILE A 100 10.63 -2.37 -17.94
N PHE A 101 10.69 -1.07 -18.26
CA PHE A 101 11.58 -0.15 -17.58
C PHE A 101 11.27 -0.01 -16.09
N GLY A 102 10.00 0.23 -15.71
CA GLY A 102 9.64 0.32 -14.29
C GLY A 102 9.79 -1.01 -13.54
N ALA A 103 9.56 -2.15 -14.20
CA ALA A 103 9.89 -3.47 -13.65
C ALA A 103 11.39 -3.60 -13.35
N ALA A 104 12.26 -3.16 -14.27
CA ALA A 104 13.70 -3.15 -14.07
C ALA A 104 14.13 -2.20 -12.92
N VAL A 105 13.47 -1.04 -12.78
CA VAL A 105 13.68 -0.15 -11.62
C VAL A 105 13.43 -0.90 -10.31
N LEU A 106 12.29 -1.60 -10.18
CA LEU A 106 11.98 -2.34 -8.95
C LEU A 106 13.03 -3.43 -8.65
N MET A 107 13.44 -4.18 -9.68
CA MET A 107 14.45 -5.24 -9.54
C MET A 107 15.83 -4.73 -9.10
N LEU A 108 16.13 -3.45 -9.36
CA LEU A 108 17.43 -2.85 -9.05
C LEU A 108 17.42 -2.08 -7.72
N LEU A 109 16.25 -1.78 -7.14
CA LEU A 109 16.15 -1.07 -5.86
C LEU A 109 16.77 -1.91 -4.73
N SER A 110 17.78 -1.36 -4.07
CA SER A 110 18.53 -2.03 -3.00
C SER A 110 18.11 -1.63 -1.58
N GLY A 111 17.05 -0.84 -1.45
CA GLY A 111 16.51 -0.39 -0.17
C GLY A 111 15.70 -1.44 0.61
N THR A 112 14.80 -0.96 1.47
CA THR A 112 13.98 -1.76 2.39
C THR A 112 13.18 -2.85 1.69
N PHE A 113 12.70 -2.61 0.46
CA PHE A 113 12.01 -3.64 -0.34
C PHE A 113 12.89 -4.87 -0.58
N LEU A 114 14.14 -4.68 -1.03
CA LEU A 114 15.08 -5.80 -1.20
C LEU A 114 15.38 -6.44 0.15
N ASN A 115 15.73 -5.65 1.15
CA ASN A 115 16.09 -6.16 2.48
C ASN A 115 14.96 -6.97 3.16
N ARG A 116 13.70 -6.76 2.77
CA ARG A 116 12.54 -7.53 3.24
C ARG A 116 12.14 -8.68 2.33
N THR A 117 12.75 -8.81 1.16
CA THR A 117 12.46 -9.88 0.18
C THR A 117 13.68 -10.75 -0.10
N LEU A 118 14.76 -10.60 0.65
CA LEU A 118 15.90 -11.51 0.58
C LEU A 118 15.60 -12.84 1.28
N VAL A 119 16.29 -13.89 0.83
CA VAL A 119 16.22 -15.24 1.41
C VAL A 119 16.51 -15.18 2.91
N GLY A 120 15.72 -15.89 3.70
CA GLY A 120 15.85 -15.95 5.17
C GLY A 120 15.08 -14.88 5.93
N VAL A 121 14.61 -13.81 5.29
CA VAL A 121 13.78 -12.76 5.93
C VAL A 121 12.30 -13.15 5.84
N ALA A 122 11.97 -14.31 6.43
CA ALA A 122 10.66 -14.97 6.29
C ALA A 122 9.56 -14.28 7.10
N ASP A 123 9.10 -13.12 6.62
CA ASP A 123 8.10 -12.28 7.27
C ASP A 123 7.01 -11.88 6.26
N HIS A 124 5.80 -11.63 6.75
CA HIS A 124 4.66 -11.20 5.92
C HIS A 124 4.93 -9.87 5.19
N ASN A 125 5.87 -9.05 5.68
CA ASN A 125 6.30 -7.82 4.98
C ASN A 125 6.84 -8.08 3.56
N ALA A 126 7.32 -9.29 3.26
CA ALA A 126 7.80 -9.66 1.93
C ALA A 126 6.66 -9.78 0.90
N ILE A 127 5.48 -10.24 1.34
CA ILE A 127 4.33 -10.50 0.48
C ILE A 127 3.35 -9.33 0.43
N GLU A 128 3.32 -8.51 1.48
CA GLU A 128 2.52 -7.30 1.59
C GLU A 128 2.57 -6.37 0.35
N PRO A 129 3.76 -5.92 -0.14
CA PRO A 129 3.82 -5.07 -1.32
C PRO A 129 3.38 -5.78 -2.61
N LEU A 130 3.61 -7.10 -2.73
CA LEU A 130 3.07 -7.90 -3.84
C LEU A 130 1.54 -7.89 -3.83
N MET A 131 0.94 -8.17 -2.67
CA MET A 131 -0.51 -8.27 -2.54
C MET A 131 -1.20 -6.91 -2.69
N MET A 132 -0.64 -5.84 -2.11
CA MET A 132 -1.14 -4.49 -2.35
C MET A 132 -1.01 -4.07 -3.81
N ALA A 133 0.15 -4.30 -4.45
CA ALA A 133 0.31 -3.97 -5.87
C ALA A 133 -0.69 -4.73 -6.75
N THR A 134 -0.98 -5.98 -6.42
CA THR A 134 -1.99 -6.79 -7.12
C THR A 134 -3.40 -6.27 -6.90
N ALA A 135 -3.76 -5.86 -5.67
CA ALA A 135 -5.03 -5.20 -5.38
C ALA A 135 -5.16 -3.87 -6.14
N VAL A 136 -4.13 -3.02 -6.10
CA VAL A 136 -4.07 -1.74 -6.83
C VAL A 136 -4.20 -1.95 -8.34
N PHE A 137 -3.55 -2.98 -8.90
CA PHE A 137 -3.74 -3.35 -10.31
C PHE A 137 -5.22 -3.64 -10.62
N GLY A 138 -5.86 -4.49 -9.81
CA GLY A 138 -7.28 -4.82 -9.96
C GLY A 138 -8.18 -3.58 -9.91
N LEU A 139 -7.95 -2.69 -8.93
CA LEU A 139 -8.70 -1.44 -8.76
C LEU A 139 -8.49 -0.47 -9.95
N VAL A 140 -7.23 -0.28 -10.38
CA VAL A 140 -6.89 0.55 -11.55
C VAL A 140 -7.65 0.07 -12.78
N VAL A 141 -7.63 -1.24 -13.07
CA VAL A 141 -8.34 -1.78 -14.24
C VAL A 141 -9.86 -1.69 -14.06
N ALA A 142 -10.40 -1.93 -12.87
CA ALA A 142 -11.82 -1.76 -12.59
C ALA A 142 -12.29 -0.33 -12.91
N PHE A 143 -11.55 0.68 -12.45
CA PHE A 143 -11.86 2.09 -12.71
C PHE A 143 -11.73 2.45 -14.20
N GLN A 144 -10.67 2.00 -14.88
CA GLN A 144 -10.52 2.19 -16.34
C GLN A 144 -11.71 1.61 -17.11
N LYS A 145 -12.12 0.38 -16.76
CA LYS A 145 -13.17 -0.33 -17.48
C LYS A 145 -14.54 0.26 -17.21
N ALA A 146 -14.81 0.69 -15.99
CA ALA A 146 -16.05 1.41 -15.69
C ALA A 146 -16.12 2.75 -16.43
N GLU A 147 -15.06 3.56 -16.44
CA GLU A 147 -15.06 4.84 -17.19
C GLU A 147 -15.23 4.64 -18.70
N VAL A 148 -14.70 3.56 -19.28
CA VAL A 148 -14.85 3.28 -20.72
C VAL A 148 -16.25 2.78 -21.07
N THR A 149 -16.83 1.93 -20.23
CA THR A 149 -18.14 1.29 -20.49
C THR A 149 -19.32 2.11 -20.00
N MET A 150 -19.09 3.11 -19.14
CA MET A 150 -20.08 4.06 -18.65
C MET A 150 -21.34 3.38 -18.04
N PRO A 151 -21.21 2.55 -16.98
CA PRO A 151 -22.33 1.91 -16.32
C PRO A 151 -23.12 2.93 -15.48
N VAL A 152 -23.84 3.82 -16.14
CA VAL A 152 -24.77 4.78 -15.54
C VAL A 152 -26.02 4.06 -15.03
N TRP A 153 -26.74 4.67 -14.08
CA TRP A 153 -27.88 3.99 -13.45
C TRP A 153 -28.99 3.62 -14.43
N GLU A 154 -29.20 4.39 -15.50
CA GLU A 154 -30.15 4.05 -16.57
C GLU A 154 -29.79 2.72 -17.23
N VAL A 155 -28.51 2.53 -17.58
CA VAL A 155 -28.00 1.28 -18.17
C VAL A 155 -28.09 0.14 -17.17
N VAL A 156 -27.72 0.39 -15.90
CA VAL A 156 -27.85 -0.62 -14.84
C VAL A 156 -29.30 -1.04 -14.65
N ARG A 157 -30.24 -0.09 -14.63
CA ARG A 157 -31.66 -0.38 -14.50
C ARG A 157 -32.18 -1.20 -15.68
N GLU A 158 -31.94 -0.71 -16.88
CA GLU A 158 -32.44 -1.31 -18.11
C GLU A 158 -31.88 -2.72 -18.31
N GLU A 159 -30.56 -2.89 -18.28
CA GLU A 159 -29.95 -4.20 -18.53
C GLU A 159 -30.20 -5.17 -17.37
N LEU A 160 -29.86 -4.80 -16.13
CA LEU A 160 -29.86 -5.75 -15.02
C LEU A 160 -31.26 -6.03 -14.47
N PHE A 161 -32.11 -5.01 -14.34
CA PHE A 161 -33.41 -5.14 -13.66
C PHE A 161 -34.56 -5.37 -14.63
N ASP A 162 -34.60 -4.65 -15.75
CA ASP A 162 -35.71 -4.77 -16.70
C ASP A 162 -35.49 -5.96 -17.65
N ASN A 163 -34.33 -6.04 -18.28
CA ASN A 163 -34.05 -7.04 -19.32
C ASN A 163 -33.37 -8.33 -18.81
N HIS A 164 -32.80 -8.32 -17.59
CA HIS A 164 -32.03 -9.43 -17.02
C HIS A 164 -30.80 -9.83 -17.86
N GLU A 165 -30.17 -8.84 -18.50
CA GLU A 165 -28.96 -8.96 -19.32
C GLU A 165 -27.81 -8.15 -18.69
N ILE A 166 -26.57 -8.39 -19.13
CA ILE A 166 -25.39 -7.66 -18.64
C ILE A 166 -24.40 -7.36 -19.77
N ASP A 167 -24.89 -7.12 -20.99
CA ASP A 167 -24.03 -7.06 -22.17
C ASP A 167 -22.99 -5.95 -22.08
N SER A 168 -23.40 -4.72 -21.71
CA SER A 168 -22.46 -3.62 -21.49
C SER A 168 -21.84 -3.68 -20.08
N LEU A 169 -22.57 -4.20 -19.10
CA LEU A 169 -22.13 -4.28 -17.70
C LEU A 169 -21.11 -5.40 -17.42
N ARG A 170 -20.98 -6.39 -18.31
CA ARG A 170 -20.15 -7.59 -18.09
C ARG A 170 -18.69 -7.24 -17.86
N GLU A 171 -18.13 -6.34 -18.67
CA GLU A 171 -16.72 -5.97 -18.53
C GLU A 171 -16.41 -5.19 -17.25
N PRO A 172 -17.12 -4.08 -16.91
CA PRO A 172 -16.87 -3.36 -15.67
C PRO A 172 -17.21 -4.21 -14.43
N LEU A 173 -18.27 -5.04 -14.47
CA LEU A 173 -18.61 -5.95 -13.38
C LEU A 173 -17.49 -6.96 -13.13
N LYS A 174 -17.00 -7.64 -14.18
CA LYS A 174 -15.92 -8.62 -14.07
C LYS A 174 -14.67 -8.02 -13.42
N TRP A 175 -14.23 -6.87 -13.90
CA TRP A 175 -13.00 -6.25 -13.38
C TRP A 175 -13.19 -5.67 -11.98
N SER A 176 -14.39 -5.18 -11.65
CA SER A 176 -14.70 -4.73 -10.29
C SER A 176 -14.79 -5.89 -9.30
N LEU A 177 -15.33 -7.04 -9.70
CA LEU A 177 -15.30 -8.27 -8.89
C LEU A 177 -13.87 -8.73 -8.65
N ILE A 178 -13.04 -8.78 -9.70
CA ILE A 178 -11.61 -9.12 -9.58
C ILE A 178 -10.89 -8.13 -8.65
N GLY A 179 -11.08 -6.82 -8.85
CA GLY A 179 -10.47 -5.80 -7.99
C GLY A 179 -10.87 -5.95 -6.52
N GLY A 180 -12.14 -6.27 -6.25
CA GLY A 180 -12.64 -6.59 -4.91
C GLY A 180 -11.99 -7.83 -4.31
N ILE A 181 -11.89 -8.93 -5.07
CA ILE A 181 -11.25 -10.18 -4.63
C ILE A 181 -9.78 -9.93 -4.29
N LEU A 182 -9.03 -9.28 -5.18
CA LEU A 182 -7.62 -9.01 -4.98
C LEU A 182 -7.38 -8.10 -3.77
N THR A 183 -8.28 -7.13 -3.54
CA THR A 183 -8.24 -6.29 -2.33
C THR A 183 -8.56 -7.10 -1.07
N GLY A 184 -9.54 -8.00 -1.12
CA GLY A 184 -9.87 -8.91 -0.01
C GLY A 184 -8.71 -9.84 0.35
N LEU A 185 -8.04 -10.43 -0.65
CA LEU A 185 -6.85 -11.26 -0.45
C LEU A 185 -5.69 -10.47 0.18
N TYR A 186 -5.52 -9.19 -0.17
CA TYR A 186 -4.57 -8.33 0.51
C TYR A 186 -4.92 -8.14 1.99
N LEU A 187 -6.19 -7.88 2.32
CA LEU A 187 -6.62 -7.78 3.73
C LEU A 187 -6.41 -9.09 4.51
N TRP A 188 -6.66 -10.23 3.88
CA TRP A 188 -6.40 -11.54 4.47
C TRP A 188 -4.92 -11.85 4.63
N THR A 189 -4.03 -11.17 3.91
CA THR A 189 -2.57 -11.28 4.10
C THR A 189 -2.12 -10.47 5.29
N TRP A 190 -2.70 -9.28 5.46
CA TRP A 190 -2.29 -8.33 6.51
C TRP A 190 -3.47 -7.47 6.97
N PRO A 191 -4.01 -7.69 8.19
CA PRO A 191 -5.20 -6.99 8.68
C PRO A 191 -5.10 -5.44 8.69
N PRO A 192 -3.95 -4.82 9.02
CA PRO A 192 -3.78 -3.37 8.90
C PRO A 192 -3.87 -2.84 7.46
N GLY A 193 -3.90 -3.73 6.45
CA GLY A 193 -4.12 -3.40 5.05
C GLY A 193 -5.44 -2.69 4.75
N VAL A 194 -6.34 -2.59 5.73
CA VAL A 194 -7.57 -1.77 5.68
C VAL A 194 -7.28 -0.31 5.31
N ILE A 195 -6.03 0.16 5.47
CA ILE A 195 -5.59 1.45 4.97
C ILE A 195 -5.88 1.62 3.47
N LEU A 196 -5.78 0.57 2.64
CA LEU A 196 -6.11 0.63 1.22
C LEU A 196 -7.61 0.90 0.99
N VAL A 197 -8.50 0.33 1.83
CA VAL A 197 -9.94 0.64 1.80
C VAL A 197 -10.16 2.12 2.14
N GLY A 198 -9.44 2.65 3.14
CA GLY A 198 -9.44 4.08 3.46
C GLY A 198 -8.98 4.96 2.30
N ILE A 199 -7.92 4.56 1.59
CA ILE A 199 -7.41 5.24 0.37
C ILE A 199 -8.49 5.25 -0.72
N VAL A 200 -9.18 4.13 -0.95
CA VAL A 200 -10.31 4.06 -1.90
C VAL A 200 -11.45 4.99 -1.45
N GLY A 201 -11.73 5.09 -0.15
CA GLY A 201 -12.70 6.05 0.39
C GLY A 201 -12.36 7.50 0.08
N VAL A 202 -11.11 7.92 0.33
CA VAL A 202 -10.64 9.28 0.00
C VAL A 202 -10.68 9.53 -1.50
N PHE A 203 -10.23 8.56 -2.30
CA PHE A 203 -10.34 8.62 -3.76
C PHE A 203 -11.80 8.78 -4.22
N THR A 204 -12.74 8.05 -3.63
CA THR A 204 -14.17 8.10 -3.98
C THR A 204 -14.75 9.49 -3.75
N ILE A 205 -14.49 10.07 -2.57
CA ILE A 205 -14.96 11.42 -2.22
C ILE A 205 -14.38 12.45 -3.19
N LEU A 206 -13.08 12.39 -3.46
CA LEU A 206 -12.41 13.32 -4.38
C LEU A 206 -12.90 13.16 -5.82
N LYS A 207 -12.92 11.92 -6.34
CA LYS A 207 -13.26 11.65 -7.75
C LYS A 207 -14.71 12.00 -8.06
N ILE A 208 -15.67 11.56 -7.23
CA ILE A 208 -17.09 11.87 -7.47
C ILE A 208 -17.33 13.38 -7.40
N SER A 209 -16.77 14.06 -6.40
CA SER A 209 -16.90 15.51 -6.29
C SER A 209 -16.24 16.25 -7.46
N SER A 210 -15.06 15.78 -7.88
CA SER A 210 -14.37 16.28 -9.07
C SER A 210 -15.18 16.08 -10.34
N ASP A 211 -15.77 14.91 -10.55
CA ASP A 211 -16.56 14.62 -11.74
C ASP A 211 -17.77 15.55 -11.83
N VAL A 212 -18.53 15.69 -10.75
CA VAL A 212 -19.69 16.60 -10.70
C VAL A 212 -19.27 18.04 -11.01
N VAL A 213 -18.18 18.54 -10.40
CA VAL A 213 -17.68 19.91 -10.64
C VAL A 213 -17.20 20.14 -12.07
N ASN A 214 -16.75 19.08 -12.75
CA ASN A 214 -16.28 19.14 -14.13
C ASN A 214 -17.33 18.66 -15.14
N ASP A 215 -18.62 18.69 -14.80
CA ASP A 215 -19.74 18.29 -15.66
C ASP A 215 -19.61 16.86 -16.21
N ARG A 216 -19.09 15.94 -15.39
CA ARG A 216 -19.01 14.50 -15.70
C ARG A 216 -19.93 13.72 -14.78
N THR A 217 -20.53 12.65 -15.31
CA THR A 217 -21.31 11.73 -14.49
C THR A 217 -20.38 10.96 -13.53
N PRO A 218 -20.70 10.90 -12.21
CA PRO A 218 -19.89 10.19 -11.23
C PRO A 218 -20.16 8.68 -11.19
N GLU A 219 -21.22 8.21 -11.85
CA GLU A 219 -21.75 6.85 -11.73
C GLU A 219 -20.79 5.74 -12.17
N PRO A 220 -19.98 5.89 -13.24
CA PRO A 220 -18.99 4.88 -13.59
C PRO A 220 -18.01 4.57 -12.46
N THR A 221 -17.47 5.61 -11.82
CA THR A 221 -16.59 5.45 -10.66
C THR A 221 -17.33 4.82 -9.49
N ALA A 222 -18.55 5.30 -9.20
CA ALA A 222 -19.34 4.79 -8.10
C ALA A 222 -19.70 3.31 -8.28
N PHE A 223 -20.06 2.88 -9.50
CA PHE A 223 -20.33 1.48 -9.81
C PHE A 223 -19.15 0.58 -9.46
N ALA A 224 -17.94 0.93 -9.93
CA ALA A 224 -16.74 0.15 -9.64
C ALA A 224 -16.42 0.11 -8.13
N VAL A 225 -16.55 1.25 -7.44
CA VAL A 225 -16.34 1.32 -5.98
C VAL A 225 -17.35 0.47 -5.23
N VAL A 226 -18.63 0.54 -5.58
CA VAL A 226 -19.69 -0.23 -4.90
C VAL A 226 -19.44 -1.72 -5.06
N VAL A 227 -19.18 -2.20 -6.28
CA VAL A 227 -18.95 -3.63 -6.53
C VAL A 227 -17.69 -4.11 -5.82
N THR A 228 -16.56 -3.40 -5.99
CA THR A 228 -15.29 -3.79 -5.36
C THR A 228 -15.41 -3.84 -3.83
N MET A 229 -15.97 -2.80 -3.21
CA MET A 229 -16.08 -2.70 -1.76
C MET A 229 -17.13 -3.66 -1.17
N THR A 230 -18.18 -4.00 -1.93
CA THR A 230 -19.13 -5.05 -1.51
C THR A 230 -18.44 -6.41 -1.42
N VAL A 231 -17.59 -6.75 -2.40
CA VAL A 231 -16.80 -7.98 -2.38
C VAL A 231 -15.80 -7.97 -1.21
N VAL A 232 -15.11 -6.85 -0.98
CA VAL A 232 -14.18 -6.71 0.16
C VAL A 232 -14.90 -6.89 1.48
N ALA A 233 -16.08 -6.29 1.64
CA ALA A 233 -16.90 -6.44 2.83
C ALA A 233 -17.28 -7.91 3.06
N PHE A 234 -17.77 -8.60 2.02
CA PHE A 234 -18.14 -10.00 2.10
C PHE A 234 -16.94 -10.90 2.48
N MET A 235 -15.80 -10.74 1.83
CA MET A 235 -14.59 -11.50 2.15
C MET A 235 -14.12 -11.24 3.58
N SER A 236 -14.16 -9.99 4.03
CA SER A 236 -13.74 -9.62 5.38
C SER A 236 -14.70 -10.13 6.46
N LEU A 237 -16.00 -10.26 6.16
CA LEU A 237 -17.00 -10.85 7.07
C LEU A 237 -16.74 -12.35 7.32
N ILE A 238 -16.24 -13.09 6.33
CA ILE A 238 -15.99 -14.54 6.43
C ILE A 238 -14.84 -14.84 7.39
N THR A 239 -13.88 -13.92 7.53
CA THR A 239 -12.63 -14.15 8.26
C THR A 239 -12.55 -13.33 9.54
N ILE A 240 -13.68 -12.92 10.12
CA ILE A 240 -13.68 -12.21 11.40
C ILE A 240 -13.16 -13.16 12.48
N ASP A 241 -12.05 -12.76 13.10
CA ASP A 241 -11.47 -13.41 14.26
C ASP A 241 -11.93 -12.71 15.55
N ARG A 242 -12.10 -11.38 15.52
CA ARG A 242 -12.51 -10.59 16.70
C ARG A 242 -13.72 -9.70 16.46
N ILE A 243 -14.76 -9.87 17.28
CA ILE A 243 -15.97 -9.03 17.28
C ILE A 243 -15.71 -7.71 18.04
N GLN A 244 -14.81 -6.90 17.50
CA GLN A 244 -14.48 -5.55 17.97
C GLN A 244 -13.85 -4.76 16.82
N PHE A 245 -13.56 -3.47 17.04
CA PHE A 245 -12.79 -2.67 16.09
C PHE A 245 -11.30 -2.71 16.45
N ASP A 246 -10.52 -3.43 15.65
CA ASP A 246 -9.08 -3.58 15.82
C ASP A 246 -8.34 -3.46 14.48
N THR A 247 -7.09 -2.99 14.52
CA THR A 247 -6.28 -2.81 13.31
C THR A 247 -5.29 -3.93 13.04
N THR A 248 -4.98 -4.75 14.03
CA THR A 248 -3.93 -5.79 13.98
C THR A 248 -4.49 -7.21 13.84
N SER A 249 -5.81 -7.36 13.92
CA SER A 249 -6.55 -8.61 13.73
C SER A 249 -7.64 -8.42 12.68
N LEU A 250 -8.10 -9.53 12.11
CA LEU A 250 -9.28 -9.52 11.24
C LEU A 250 -10.52 -9.30 12.11
N SER A 251 -11.10 -8.11 12.02
CA SER A 251 -12.09 -7.62 12.98
C SER A 251 -13.29 -6.98 12.27
N LEU A 252 -14.20 -6.36 13.03
CA LEU A 252 -15.33 -5.62 12.45
C LEU A 252 -14.88 -4.36 11.68
N LEU A 253 -13.64 -3.89 11.86
CA LEU A 253 -13.13 -2.69 11.20
C LEU A 253 -13.13 -2.83 9.66
N GLN A 254 -12.61 -3.93 9.14
CA GLN A 254 -12.44 -4.17 7.71
C GLN A 254 -13.77 -4.19 6.95
N PRO A 255 -14.78 -5.00 7.33
CA PRO A 255 -16.05 -5.04 6.62
C PRO A 255 -16.85 -3.75 6.79
N VAL A 256 -16.85 -3.12 7.98
CA VAL A 256 -17.55 -1.85 8.21
C VAL A 256 -16.94 -0.72 7.39
N ALA A 257 -15.61 -0.66 7.29
CA ALA A 257 -14.93 0.34 6.45
C ALA A 257 -15.31 0.16 4.97
N ALA A 258 -15.31 -1.08 4.46
CA ALA A 258 -15.68 -1.36 3.07
C ALA A 258 -17.14 -1.01 2.77
N VAL A 259 -18.08 -1.39 3.66
CA VAL A 259 -19.49 -0.98 3.55
C VAL A 259 -19.65 0.54 3.61
N GLY A 260 -18.89 1.21 4.48
CA GLY A 260 -18.88 2.67 4.57
C GLY A 260 -18.47 3.34 3.26
N VAL A 261 -17.41 2.83 2.62
CA VAL A 261 -16.96 3.33 1.31
C VAL A 261 -18.00 3.08 0.22
N ALA A 262 -18.55 1.86 0.13
CA ALA A 262 -19.61 1.55 -0.84
C ALA A 262 -20.84 2.45 -0.65
N SER A 263 -21.29 2.62 0.59
CA SER A 263 -22.43 3.47 0.93
C SER A 263 -22.16 4.93 0.60
N SER A 264 -20.93 5.41 0.81
CA SER A 264 -20.54 6.77 0.43
C SER A 264 -20.59 6.99 -1.08
N ALA A 265 -20.13 6.03 -1.88
CA ALA A 265 -20.23 6.12 -3.34
C ALA A 265 -21.68 6.22 -3.82
N ILE A 266 -22.57 5.40 -3.26
CA ILE A 266 -24.02 5.44 -3.55
C ILE A 266 -24.61 6.80 -3.15
N ALA A 267 -24.36 7.23 -1.91
CA ALA A 267 -24.92 8.47 -1.37
C ALA A 267 -24.46 9.70 -2.17
N LEU A 268 -23.19 9.75 -2.57
CA LEU A 268 -22.64 10.83 -3.39
C LEU A 268 -23.24 10.81 -4.79
N SER A 269 -23.28 9.67 -5.49
CA SER A 269 -23.92 9.60 -6.82
C SER A 269 -25.41 9.95 -6.78
N TRP A 270 -26.12 9.54 -5.72
CA TRP A 270 -27.50 9.95 -5.51
C TRP A 270 -27.65 11.46 -5.27
N LEU A 271 -26.77 12.04 -4.45
CA LEU A 271 -26.74 13.49 -4.22
C LEU A 271 -26.47 14.26 -5.53
N ALA A 272 -25.58 13.74 -6.39
CA ALA A 272 -25.28 14.33 -7.69
C ALA A 272 -26.52 14.41 -8.59
N ARG A 273 -27.30 13.32 -8.65
CA ARG A 273 -28.59 13.30 -9.37
C ARG A 273 -29.58 14.31 -8.80
N MET A 274 -29.65 14.46 -7.47
CA MET A 274 -30.51 15.49 -6.87
C MET A 274 -30.06 16.90 -7.24
N TRP A 275 -28.75 17.14 -7.32
CA TRP A 275 -28.17 18.41 -7.74
C TRP A 275 -28.58 18.77 -9.16
N GLU A 276 -28.48 17.79 -10.07
CA GLU A 276 -28.88 17.92 -11.46
C GLU A 276 -30.40 18.15 -11.60
N GLN A 277 -31.23 17.31 -10.96
CA GLN A 277 -32.69 17.41 -11.02
C GLN A 277 -33.22 18.74 -10.49
N LYS A 278 -32.59 19.28 -9.44
CA LYS A 278 -32.97 20.56 -8.84
C LYS A 278 -32.26 21.76 -9.46
N ASN A 279 -31.39 21.55 -10.44
CA ASN A 279 -30.59 22.58 -11.09
C ASN A 279 -29.83 23.48 -10.09
N ILE A 280 -29.20 22.85 -9.10
CA ILE A 280 -28.40 23.54 -8.07
C ILE A 280 -27.01 23.84 -8.64
N ASP A 281 -26.45 24.99 -8.28
CA ASP A 281 -25.08 25.37 -8.66
C ASP A 281 -24.08 24.26 -8.26
N ILE A 282 -23.42 23.72 -9.28
CA ILE A 282 -22.45 22.63 -9.19
C ILE A 282 -21.26 22.99 -8.29
N SER A 283 -20.90 24.28 -8.17
CA SER A 283 -19.83 24.74 -7.28
C SER A 283 -20.13 24.52 -5.80
N LEU A 284 -21.42 24.36 -5.43
CA LEU A 284 -21.86 24.06 -4.07
C LEU A 284 -21.80 22.56 -3.75
N TYR A 285 -21.62 21.70 -4.75
CA TYR A 285 -21.61 20.25 -4.53
C TYR A 285 -20.48 19.80 -3.58
N PRO A 286 -19.20 20.20 -3.76
CA PRO A 286 -18.15 19.84 -2.80
C PRO A 286 -18.40 20.36 -1.39
N VAL A 287 -19.07 21.52 -1.26
CA VAL A 287 -19.44 22.10 0.05
C VAL A 287 -20.47 21.20 0.73
N ALA A 288 -21.47 20.71 0.00
CA ALA A 288 -22.47 19.79 0.51
C ALA A 288 -21.86 18.42 0.89
N VAL A 289 -20.90 17.94 0.11
CA VAL A 289 -20.12 16.72 0.44
C VAL A 289 -19.33 16.91 1.73
N GLY A 290 -18.61 18.03 1.87
CA GLY A 290 -17.89 18.37 3.09
C GLY A 290 -18.80 18.48 4.31
N ALA A 291 -19.94 19.15 4.18
CA ALA A 291 -20.94 19.25 5.25
C ALA A 291 -21.49 17.86 5.64
N SER A 292 -21.76 17.00 4.66
CA SER A 292 -22.22 15.62 4.90
C SER A 292 -21.17 14.79 5.63
N ALA A 293 -19.89 14.94 5.28
CA ALA A 293 -18.79 14.28 5.97
C ALA A 293 -18.67 14.74 7.43
N ILE A 294 -18.79 16.06 7.70
CA ILE A 294 -18.78 16.60 9.06
C ILE A 294 -19.94 16.05 9.89
N ILE A 295 -21.15 16.03 9.32
CA ILE A 295 -22.34 15.46 9.98
C ILE A 295 -22.15 13.96 10.25
N GLY A 296 -21.59 13.21 9.30
CA GLY A 296 -21.29 11.79 9.46
C GLY A 296 -20.30 11.54 10.60
N ILE A 297 -19.20 12.30 10.65
CA ILE A 297 -18.19 12.22 11.73
C ILE A 297 -18.83 12.59 13.08
N ALA A 298 -19.62 13.67 13.14
CA ALA A 298 -20.32 14.08 14.36
C ALA A 298 -21.35 13.03 14.83
N THR A 299 -22.01 12.34 13.90
CA THR A 299 -22.96 11.26 14.25
C THR A 299 -22.20 10.05 14.79
N LEU A 300 -21.11 9.65 14.15
CA LEU A 300 -20.27 8.53 14.59
C LEU A 300 -19.60 8.80 15.94
N SER A 301 -19.22 10.04 16.23
CA SER A 301 -18.64 10.41 17.53
C SER A 301 -19.66 10.30 18.68
N LEU A 302 -20.96 10.49 18.40
CA LEU A 302 -22.03 10.31 19.39
C LEU A 302 -22.30 8.84 19.75
N LEU A 303 -21.92 7.88 18.90
CA LEU A 303 -22.15 6.45 19.15
C LEU A 303 -21.22 5.87 20.23
N GLN A 304 -20.19 6.61 20.66
CA GLN A 304 -19.22 6.20 21.70
C GLN A 304 -18.54 4.83 21.48
N VAL A 305 -18.52 4.33 20.23
CA VAL A 305 -17.88 3.06 19.86
C VAL A 305 -16.35 3.19 19.69
N GLY A 306 -15.79 4.38 19.88
CA GLY A 306 -14.35 4.65 19.77
C GLY A 306 -13.77 4.53 18.36
N LEU A 307 -14.61 4.29 17.33
CA LEU A 307 -14.18 4.10 15.94
C LEU A 307 -13.47 5.33 15.37
N ILE A 308 -13.98 6.53 15.62
CA ILE A 308 -13.37 7.78 15.14
C ILE A 308 -11.99 7.97 15.76
N ASP A 309 -11.86 7.78 17.07
CA ASP A 309 -10.57 7.89 17.75
C ASP A 309 -9.58 6.80 17.29
N LEU A 310 -10.07 5.60 16.99
CA LEU A 310 -9.26 4.53 16.40
C LEU A 310 -8.72 4.96 15.04
N ILE A 311 -9.57 5.47 14.15
CA ILE A 311 -9.20 5.93 12.80
C ILE A 311 -8.22 7.09 12.89
N ILE A 312 -8.52 8.14 13.66
CA ILE A 312 -7.66 9.33 13.78
C ILE A 312 -6.29 8.95 14.34
N ARG A 313 -6.23 8.18 15.44
CA ARG A 313 -4.96 7.77 16.04
C ARG A 313 -4.12 6.94 15.08
N ASN A 314 -4.74 6.03 14.33
CA ASN A 314 -4.01 5.21 13.37
C ASN A 314 -3.58 6.01 12.14
N LEU A 315 -4.42 6.91 11.61
CA LEU A 315 -4.06 7.78 10.50
C LEU A 315 -2.87 8.66 10.85
N LEU A 316 -2.88 9.30 12.04
CA LEU A 316 -1.77 10.13 12.51
C LEU A 316 -0.51 9.29 12.75
N ARG A 317 -0.65 8.10 13.35
CA ARG A 317 0.47 7.18 13.58
C ARG A 317 1.10 6.70 12.27
N ILE A 318 0.30 6.44 11.25
CA ILE A 318 0.74 5.78 10.02
C ILE A 318 1.16 6.78 8.94
N VAL A 319 0.46 7.92 8.81
CA VAL A 319 0.64 8.91 7.73
C VAL A 319 1.04 10.29 8.25
N GLY A 320 0.85 10.57 9.55
CA GLY A 320 1.01 11.90 10.14
C GLY A 320 2.44 12.32 10.47
N PHE A 321 3.46 11.65 9.93
CA PHE A 321 4.90 11.93 10.11
C PHE A 321 5.42 11.88 11.56
N SER A 322 4.57 11.57 12.52
CA SER A 322 4.87 11.48 13.94
C SER A 322 4.80 10.03 14.46
N ALA A 323 5.60 9.72 15.48
CA ALA A 323 5.63 8.43 16.15
C ALA A 323 5.54 8.61 17.67
N SER A 324 4.72 7.79 18.33
CA SER A 324 4.59 7.79 19.81
C SER A 324 5.92 7.46 20.48
N ALA A 325 6.10 7.84 21.75
CA ALA A 325 7.33 7.55 22.50
C ALA A 325 7.67 6.05 22.51
N THR A 326 6.66 5.18 22.64
CA THR A 326 6.82 3.71 22.58
C THR A 326 7.15 3.21 21.18
N ALA A 327 6.57 3.78 20.11
CA ALA A 327 6.95 3.43 18.74
C ALA A 327 8.40 3.83 18.45
N ARG A 328 8.88 4.90 19.08
CA ARG A 328 10.27 5.37 18.97
C ARG A 328 11.30 4.56 19.76
N THR A 329 10.94 3.47 20.43
CA THR A 329 11.94 2.50 20.92
C THR A 329 12.25 1.41 19.90
N VAL A 330 11.40 1.25 18.89
CA VAL A 330 11.58 0.27 17.80
C VAL A 330 12.26 0.97 16.63
N GLY A 331 13.40 0.45 16.18
CA GLY A 331 14.22 1.09 15.15
C GLY A 331 13.49 1.35 13.83
N GLU A 332 12.54 0.50 13.47
CA GLU A 332 11.81 0.55 12.20
C GLU A 332 10.56 1.43 12.22
N ALA A 333 10.06 1.76 13.41
CA ALA A 333 8.89 2.63 13.59
C ALA A 333 9.27 4.12 13.75
N GLN A 334 10.56 4.46 13.58
CA GLN A 334 11.04 5.84 13.54
C GLN A 334 10.65 6.55 12.23
N PRO A 335 10.52 7.89 12.25
CA PRO A 335 10.46 8.68 11.02
C PRO A 335 11.70 8.49 10.15
N PHE A 336 11.48 8.32 8.85
CA PHE A 336 12.52 7.97 7.87
C PHE A 336 13.65 9.00 7.79
N VAL A 337 13.28 10.29 7.85
CA VAL A 337 14.18 11.44 7.80
C VAL A 337 14.43 12.08 9.17
N SER A 338 14.31 11.30 10.26
CA SER A 338 14.61 11.77 11.62
C SER A 338 16.08 12.13 11.82
N GLN A 339 16.38 13.01 12.78
CA GLN A 339 17.76 13.39 13.15
C GLN A 339 18.63 12.16 13.51
N GLY A 340 18.05 11.15 14.18
CA GLY A 340 18.73 9.88 14.47
C GLY A 340 19.08 9.10 13.21
N SER A 341 18.17 9.01 12.24
CA SER A 341 18.39 8.39 10.93
C SER A 341 19.51 9.12 10.16
N LEU A 342 19.43 10.44 10.06
CA LEU A 342 20.43 11.26 9.35
C LEU A 342 21.83 11.13 9.96
N ARG A 343 21.94 11.10 11.29
CA ARG A 343 23.20 10.86 12.00
C ARG A 343 23.72 9.44 11.81
N ARG A 344 22.84 8.42 11.89
CA ARG A 344 23.21 7.01 11.70
C ARG A 344 23.84 6.78 10.32
N PHE A 345 23.29 7.39 9.28
CA PHE A 345 23.79 7.28 7.91
C PHE A 345 24.82 8.37 7.55
N GLY A 346 25.00 9.40 8.39
CA GLY A 346 25.92 10.51 8.13
C GLY A 346 25.57 11.32 6.88
N VAL A 347 24.27 11.52 6.59
CA VAL A 347 23.77 12.14 5.36
C VAL A 347 22.74 13.23 5.62
N SER A 348 22.54 14.11 4.64
CA SER A 348 21.40 15.03 4.59
C SER A 348 20.11 14.30 4.18
N ILE A 349 18.96 14.99 4.24
CA ILE A 349 17.65 14.42 3.84
C ILE A 349 17.66 13.86 2.41
N PRO A 350 18.12 14.60 1.38
CA PRO A 350 18.23 14.04 0.03
C PRO A 350 19.20 12.86 -0.02
N GLY A 351 20.27 12.88 0.77
CA GLY A 351 21.21 11.77 0.88
C GLY A 351 20.55 10.52 1.47
N ARG A 352 19.72 10.63 2.51
CA ARG A 352 19.01 9.48 3.10
C ARG A 352 18.03 8.84 2.13
N ILE A 353 17.33 9.66 1.35
CA ILE A 353 16.44 9.22 0.27
C ILE A 353 17.25 8.52 -0.83
N ALA A 354 18.38 9.09 -1.24
CA ALA A 354 19.24 8.51 -2.27
C ALA A 354 19.90 7.20 -1.81
N VAL A 355 20.17 7.02 -0.52
CA VAL A 355 20.63 5.74 0.03
C VAL A 355 19.56 4.64 -0.13
N GLU A 356 18.28 5.00 -0.05
CA GLU A 356 17.16 4.07 -0.12
C GLU A 356 16.74 3.74 -1.57
N TYR A 357 16.73 4.76 -2.43
CA TYR A 357 16.09 4.71 -3.74
C TYR A 357 17.01 5.15 -4.90
N GLY A 358 18.27 5.52 -4.63
CA GLY A 358 19.11 6.21 -5.61
C GLY A 358 18.45 7.50 -6.11
N LEU A 359 18.59 7.81 -7.40
CA LEU A 359 17.90 8.95 -8.00
C LEU A 359 16.42 8.69 -8.32
N THR A 360 15.95 7.44 -8.22
CA THR A 360 14.62 7.07 -8.69
C THR A 360 13.49 7.69 -7.88
N PHE A 361 13.70 7.98 -6.59
CA PHE A 361 12.69 8.71 -5.82
C PHE A 361 12.46 10.12 -6.40
N PHE A 362 13.51 10.85 -6.77
CA PHE A 362 13.40 12.22 -7.28
C PHE A 362 12.79 12.25 -8.68
N THR A 363 13.17 11.32 -9.55
CA THR A 363 12.55 11.18 -10.88
C THR A 363 11.11 10.68 -10.75
N GLY A 364 10.82 9.81 -9.79
CA GLY A 364 9.46 9.40 -9.44
C GLY A 364 8.60 10.57 -8.96
N LEU A 365 9.14 11.43 -8.09
CA LEU A 365 8.48 12.67 -7.64
C LEU A 365 8.20 13.62 -8.81
N ALA A 366 9.16 13.78 -9.72
CA ALA A 366 8.94 14.54 -10.95
C ALA A 366 7.83 13.91 -11.82
N ALA A 367 7.77 12.57 -11.88
CA ALA A 367 6.72 11.85 -12.59
C ALA A 367 5.34 12.06 -11.95
N ALA A 368 5.25 12.01 -10.62
CA ALA A 368 4.01 12.30 -9.88
C ALA A 368 3.54 13.73 -10.14
N PHE A 369 4.46 14.70 -10.12
CA PHE A 369 4.16 16.07 -10.51
C PHE A 369 3.64 16.16 -11.94
N ILE A 370 4.30 15.52 -12.92
CA ILE A 370 3.85 15.52 -14.31
C ILE A 370 2.48 14.85 -14.46
N LEU A 371 2.27 13.70 -13.82
CA LEU A 371 1.00 12.98 -13.83
C LEU A 371 -0.13 13.86 -13.30
N HIS A 372 0.13 14.57 -12.20
CA HIS A 372 -0.84 15.44 -11.56
C HIS A 372 -1.05 16.78 -12.30
N ALA A 373 0.00 17.38 -12.85
CA ALA A 373 -0.07 18.68 -13.53
C ALA A 373 -0.66 18.60 -14.95
N LYS A 374 -0.53 17.44 -15.61
CA LYS A 374 -0.92 17.28 -17.02
C LYS A 374 -2.40 17.63 -17.31
N PRO A 375 -3.40 17.26 -16.48
CA PRO A 375 -4.78 17.70 -16.68
C PRO A 375 -4.96 19.21 -16.57
N LEU A 376 -4.26 19.87 -15.63
CA LEU A 376 -4.27 21.33 -15.49
C LEU A 376 -3.68 22.02 -16.73
N PHE A 377 -2.56 21.49 -17.26
CA PHE A 377 -1.99 21.98 -18.52
C PHE A 377 -2.95 21.82 -19.69
N LYS A 378 -3.64 20.66 -19.79
CA LYS A 378 -4.65 20.42 -20.82
C LYS A 378 -5.86 21.35 -20.71
N LYS A 379 -6.26 21.73 -19.48
CA LYS A 379 -7.34 22.70 -19.26
C LYS A 379 -7.01 24.08 -19.86
N GLY A 380 -5.73 24.45 -19.87
CA GLY A 380 -5.23 25.61 -20.63
C GLY A 380 -5.68 26.99 -20.12
N THR A 381 -6.24 27.08 -18.91
CA THR A 381 -6.73 28.35 -18.33
C THR A 381 -5.68 29.03 -17.46
N GLN A 382 -5.71 30.37 -17.39
CA GLN A 382 -4.85 31.13 -16.49
C GLN A 382 -5.00 30.69 -15.02
N ARG A 383 -6.22 30.35 -14.60
CA ARG A 383 -6.49 29.84 -13.24
C ARG A 383 -5.77 28.51 -12.98
N ALA A 384 -5.77 27.58 -13.93
CA ALA A 384 -5.08 26.30 -13.78
C ALA A 384 -3.56 26.48 -13.69
N TYR A 385 -2.97 27.37 -14.50
CA TYR A 385 -1.53 27.67 -14.43
C TYR A 385 -1.16 28.38 -13.13
N ALA A 386 -1.96 29.36 -12.70
CA ALA A 386 -1.75 30.05 -11.43
C ALA A 386 -1.84 29.08 -10.25
N TYR A 387 -2.84 28.19 -10.25
CA TYR A 387 -2.99 27.16 -9.21
C TYR A 387 -1.76 26.25 -9.14
N LEU A 388 -1.26 25.78 -10.29
CA LEU A 388 -0.06 24.96 -10.36
C LEU A 388 1.17 25.71 -9.84
N GLY A 389 1.38 26.95 -10.29
CA GLY A 389 2.51 27.77 -9.88
C GLY A 389 2.50 28.05 -8.37
N VAL A 390 1.37 28.50 -7.84
CA VAL A 390 1.17 28.77 -6.40
C VAL A 390 1.32 27.49 -5.59
N GLY A 391 0.70 26.39 -6.02
CA GLY A 391 0.79 25.09 -5.35
C GLY A 391 2.22 24.59 -5.25
N VAL A 392 2.98 24.63 -6.35
CA VAL A 392 4.41 24.26 -6.36
C VAL A 392 5.23 25.18 -5.46
N SER A 393 4.97 26.50 -5.48
CA SER A 393 5.65 27.44 -4.61
C SER A 393 5.36 27.16 -3.14
N ILE A 394 4.10 26.91 -2.75
CA ILE A 394 3.74 26.58 -1.37
C ILE A 394 4.41 25.27 -0.94
N ILE A 395 4.32 24.21 -1.75
CA ILE A 395 4.97 22.93 -1.45
C ILE A 395 6.48 23.13 -1.31
N GLY A 396 7.11 23.83 -2.27
CA GLY A 396 8.54 24.14 -2.22
C GLY A 396 8.94 24.92 -0.97
N LEU A 397 8.12 25.90 -0.55
CA LEU A 397 8.35 26.67 0.67
C LEU A 397 8.19 25.80 1.94
N LEU A 398 7.19 24.92 2.00
CA LEU A 398 7.03 23.97 3.11
C LEU A 398 8.27 23.08 3.26
N PHE A 399 8.82 22.59 2.14
CA PHE A 399 10.03 21.76 2.15
C PHE A 399 11.32 22.54 2.46
N LEU A 400 11.46 23.77 1.95
CA LEU A 400 12.70 24.56 2.08
C LEU A 400 12.80 25.33 3.40
N ALA A 401 11.68 25.89 3.86
CA ALA A 401 11.67 26.81 4.98
C ALA A 401 11.29 26.12 6.31
N GLY A 402 10.86 24.85 6.28
CA GLY A 402 10.29 24.17 7.45
C GLY A 402 9.13 24.94 8.06
N PHE A 403 8.52 25.84 7.28
CA PHE A 403 7.73 26.96 7.79
C PHE A 403 6.27 26.56 7.80
N ILE A 404 5.87 25.85 8.86
CA ILE A 404 4.54 26.05 9.40
C ILE A 404 4.74 26.98 10.59
N PRO A 405 4.11 28.17 10.61
CA PRO A 405 4.25 29.04 11.76
C PRO A 405 3.81 28.32 13.04
N ASP A 406 4.55 28.45 14.14
CA ASP A 406 4.12 28.02 15.50
C ASP A 406 2.68 28.48 15.83
N ALA A 407 2.26 29.59 15.19
CA ALA A 407 0.92 30.13 15.26
C ALA A 407 -0.17 29.16 14.78
N LEU A 408 0.10 28.27 13.82
CA LEU A 408 -0.87 27.30 13.33
C LEU A 408 -1.13 26.19 14.36
N GLU A 409 -0.09 25.68 14.99
CA GLU A 409 -0.22 24.72 16.11
C GLU A 409 -0.96 25.38 17.29
N THR A 410 -0.60 26.63 17.61
CA THR A 410 -1.24 27.38 18.71
C THR A 410 -2.75 27.62 18.47
N VAL A 411 -3.18 27.78 17.22
CA VAL A 411 -4.58 28.05 16.85
C VAL A 411 -5.39 26.78 16.60
N THR A 412 -4.78 25.77 15.98
CA THR A 412 -5.49 24.56 15.53
C THR A 412 -5.26 23.34 16.43
N GLY A 413 -4.23 23.36 17.28
CA GLY A 413 -3.78 22.21 18.06
C GLY A 413 -3.18 21.09 17.22
N LEU A 414 -2.94 21.32 15.92
CA LEU A 414 -2.38 20.33 15.00
C LEU A 414 -0.85 20.44 14.96
N ASP A 415 -0.19 19.29 15.02
CA ASP A 415 1.25 19.16 14.77
C ASP A 415 1.62 19.74 13.39
N GLU A 416 2.76 20.43 13.32
CA GLU A 416 3.23 21.11 12.10
C GLU A 416 3.31 20.17 10.88
N GLN A 417 3.71 18.91 11.07
CA GLN A 417 3.85 17.96 9.98
C GLN A 417 2.48 17.50 9.47
N VAL A 418 1.52 17.34 10.38
CA VAL A 418 0.13 17.05 10.05
C VAL A 418 -0.48 18.22 9.28
N ALA A 419 -0.24 19.46 9.71
CA ALA A 419 -0.68 20.65 9.01
C ALA A 419 -0.07 20.74 7.59
N ALA A 420 1.22 20.43 7.44
CA ALA A 420 1.88 20.42 6.14
C ALA A 420 1.26 19.37 5.20
N LEU A 421 1.01 18.17 5.72
CA LEU A 421 0.34 17.11 4.98
C LEU A 421 -1.08 17.53 4.56
N LEU A 422 -1.84 18.20 5.43
CA LEU A 422 -3.18 18.71 5.09
C LEU A 422 -3.12 19.76 3.99
N VAL A 423 -2.15 20.68 4.04
CA VAL A 423 -1.95 21.69 2.98
C VAL A 423 -1.60 21.03 1.65
N VAL A 424 -0.65 20.09 1.64
CA VAL A 424 -0.27 19.35 0.42
C VAL A 424 -1.47 18.57 -0.12
N SER A 425 -2.22 17.88 0.75
CA SER A 425 -3.42 17.13 0.37
C SER A 425 -4.52 18.03 -0.19
N ALA A 426 -4.70 19.23 0.38
CA ALA A 426 -5.65 20.23 -0.10
C ALA A 426 -5.24 20.80 -1.46
N ILE A 427 -3.93 20.97 -1.73
CA ILE A 427 -3.42 21.40 -3.04
C ILE A 427 -3.66 20.31 -4.09
N ILE A 428 -3.34 19.05 -3.76
CA ILE A 428 -3.53 17.92 -4.69
C ILE A 428 -5.02 17.69 -4.94
N GLY A 429 -5.84 17.67 -3.89
CA GLY A 429 -7.29 17.50 -4.01
C GLY A 429 -7.95 18.67 -4.73
N GLY A 430 -7.55 19.91 -4.41
CA GLY A 430 -8.12 21.11 -5.00
C GLY A 430 -7.89 21.21 -6.51
N ALA A 431 -6.75 20.73 -7.02
CA ALA A 431 -6.49 20.65 -8.46
C ALA A 431 -7.57 19.85 -9.23
N THR A 432 -8.16 18.83 -8.60
CA THR A 432 -9.20 18.00 -9.23
C THR A 432 -10.50 18.77 -9.49
N PHE A 433 -10.76 19.85 -8.74
CA PHE A 433 -11.90 20.73 -9.00
C PHE A 433 -11.66 21.72 -10.14
N LEU A 434 -10.41 21.90 -10.60
CA LEU A 434 -10.08 22.81 -11.72
C LEU A 434 -10.03 22.09 -13.07
N ALA A 435 -9.68 20.80 -13.06
CA ALA A 435 -9.55 19.98 -14.24
C ALA A 435 -10.01 18.55 -13.97
N SER A 436 -10.62 17.91 -14.97
CA SER A 436 -11.05 16.53 -14.87
C SER A 436 -9.87 15.56 -14.96
N TYR A 437 -9.83 14.58 -14.06
CA TYR A 437 -8.86 13.48 -14.06
C TYR A 437 -9.55 12.18 -14.45
N ASP A 438 -8.83 11.31 -15.15
CA ASP A 438 -9.25 9.92 -15.34
C ASP A 438 -9.18 9.18 -13.98
N ALA A 439 -10.14 8.32 -13.68
CA ALA A 439 -10.29 7.66 -12.38
C ALA A 439 -9.05 6.86 -11.98
N ASP A 440 -8.49 6.13 -12.93
CA ASP A 440 -7.33 5.28 -12.73
C ASP A 440 -6.08 6.08 -12.35
N LYS A 441 -5.83 7.21 -13.02
CA LYS A 441 -4.71 8.10 -12.75
C LYS A 441 -4.89 8.85 -11.44
N LEU A 442 -6.11 9.32 -11.15
CA LEU A 442 -6.37 9.98 -9.86
C LEU A 442 -6.19 9.00 -8.71
N PHE A 443 -6.67 7.76 -8.84
CA PHE A 443 -6.46 6.73 -7.83
C PHE A 443 -4.97 6.47 -7.59
N ILE A 444 -4.16 6.34 -8.65
CA ILE A 444 -2.70 6.18 -8.53
C ILE A 444 -2.06 7.36 -7.80
N ILE A 445 -2.48 8.60 -8.09
CA ILE A 445 -1.97 9.80 -7.38
C ILE A 445 -2.32 9.72 -5.89
N VAL A 446 -3.60 9.49 -5.55
CA VAL A 446 -4.06 9.42 -4.15
C VAL A 446 -3.32 8.30 -3.41
N TRP A 447 -3.27 7.11 -3.98
CA TRP A 447 -2.54 5.97 -3.42
C TRP A 447 -1.05 6.30 -3.22
N ALA A 448 -0.36 6.82 -4.24
CA ALA A 448 1.05 7.20 -4.14
C ALA A 448 1.31 8.25 -3.04
N THR A 449 0.41 9.23 -2.87
CA THR A 449 0.50 10.22 -1.80
C THR A 449 0.41 9.56 -0.42
N PHE A 450 -0.56 8.68 -0.20
CA PHE A 450 -0.69 7.96 1.08
C PHE A 450 0.51 7.07 1.36
N ILE A 451 0.96 6.27 0.40
CA ILE A 451 2.14 5.40 0.58
C ILE A 451 3.41 6.21 0.85
N THR A 452 3.57 7.37 0.20
CA THR A 452 4.70 8.28 0.49
C THR A 452 4.61 8.82 1.92
N GLY A 453 3.42 9.27 2.35
CA GLY A 453 3.21 9.70 3.74
C GLY A 453 3.53 8.59 4.73
N MET A 454 3.11 7.35 4.45
CA MET A 454 3.43 6.18 5.25
C MET A 454 4.93 5.94 5.40
N ALA A 455 5.64 5.86 4.28
CA ALA A 455 7.07 5.57 4.24
C ALA A 455 7.93 6.65 4.92
N PHE A 456 7.50 7.91 4.87
CA PHE A 456 8.23 8.98 5.57
C PHE A 456 7.90 9.04 7.06
N THR A 457 6.68 8.63 7.45
CA THR A 457 6.27 8.53 8.85
C THR A 457 6.98 7.40 9.58
N GLN A 458 7.16 6.24 8.93
CA GLN A 458 7.85 5.10 9.53
C GLN A 458 8.73 4.38 8.51
N VAL A 459 9.99 4.11 8.88
CA VAL A 459 10.96 3.40 8.03
C VAL A 459 10.40 2.09 7.50
N ARG A 460 9.66 1.33 8.33
CA ARG A 460 9.09 0.05 7.91
C ARG A 460 8.21 0.14 6.68
N PHE A 461 7.50 1.23 6.38
CA PHE A 461 6.65 1.29 5.20
C PHE A 461 7.39 1.61 3.89
N ASN A 462 8.72 1.75 3.91
CA ASN A 462 9.50 2.04 2.70
C ASN A 462 9.48 0.90 1.67
N TYR A 463 9.18 -0.35 2.08
CA TYR A 463 8.99 -1.45 1.13
C TYR A 463 7.74 -1.28 0.25
N TYR A 464 6.69 -0.59 0.72
CA TYR A 464 5.54 -0.23 -0.13
C TYR A 464 5.89 0.88 -1.12
N LEU A 465 6.65 1.89 -0.67
CA LEU A 465 7.01 3.04 -1.51
C LEU A 465 7.92 2.64 -2.69
N ALA A 466 8.70 1.56 -2.57
CA ALA A 466 9.48 1.03 -3.69
C ALA A 466 8.60 0.70 -4.92
N ILE A 467 7.42 0.11 -4.71
CA ILE A 467 6.44 -0.20 -5.77
C ILE A 467 5.97 1.09 -6.46
N VAL A 468 5.62 2.11 -5.68
CA VAL A 468 5.17 3.42 -6.18
C VAL A 468 6.29 4.10 -6.98
N VAL A 469 7.51 4.12 -6.46
CA VAL A 469 8.68 4.71 -7.13
C VAL A 469 8.93 4.02 -8.48
N ALA A 470 8.86 2.69 -8.54
CA ALA A 470 9.00 1.93 -9.78
C ALA A 470 7.90 2.26 -10.81
N ILE A 471 6.63 2.33 -10.37
CA ILE A 471 5.50 2.69 -11.24
C ILE A 471 5.65 4.10 -11.80
N LEU A 472 6.01 5.06 -10.96
CA LEU A 472 6.19 6.46 -11.35
C LEU A 472 7.38 6.64 -12.32
N ASN A 473 8.48 5.91 -12.12
CA ASN A 473 9.60 5.92 -13.08
C ASN A 473 9.23 5.26 -14.41
N GLY A 474 8.46 4.17 -14.39
CA GLY A 474 7.87 3.59 -15.60
C GLY A 474 7.00 4.60 -16.34
N TYR A 475 6.12 5.31 -15.62
CA TYR A 475 5.30 6.38 -16.20
C TYR A 475 6.14 7.51 -16.80
N LEU A 476 7.16 8.00 -16.09
CA LEU A 476 8.06 9.05 -16.58
C LEU A 476 8.76 8.63 -17.87
N PHE A 477 9.32 7.42 -17.90
CA PHE A 477 9.96 6.87 -19.08
C PHE A 477 8.97 6.75 -20.25
N GLY A 478 7.74 6.33 -19.95
CA GLY A 478 6.64 6.32 -20.93
C GLY A 478 6.25 7.70 -21.46
N GLN A 479 6.39 8.77 -20.67
CA GLN A 479 6.24 10.15 -21.15
C GLN A 479 7.42 10.55 -22.04
N LEU A 480 8.65 10.30 -21.61
CA LEU A 480 9.87 10.60 -22.38
C LEU A 480 9.84 9.97 -23.78
N LEU A 481 9.47 8.68 -23.88
CA LEU A 481 9.29 7.99 -25.16
C LEU A 481 8.20 8.61 -26.04
N GLY A 482 7.16 9.19 -25.42
CA GLY A 482 6.11 9.90 -26.14
C GLY A 482 6.58 11.26 -26.66
N TYR A 483 7.37 12.00 -25.88
CA TYR A 483 7.93 13.29 -26.30
C TYR A 483 8.96 13.16 -27.42
N LEU A 484 9.71 12.06 -27.46
CA LEU A 484 10.70 11.78 -28.50
C LEU A 484 10.08 11.13 -29.76
N ASP A 485 8.74 11.01 -29.84
CA ASP A 485 7.99 10.29 -30.90
C ASP A 485 8.41 8.81 -31.13
N LEU A 486 9.20 8.24 -30.21
CA LEU A 486 9.74 6.89 -30.28
C LEU A 486 8.69 5.79 -30.11
N LYS A 487 7.49 6.10 -29.59
CA LYS A 487 6.41 5.12 -29.46
C LYS A 487 5.98 4.54 -30.80
N ARG A 488 5.95 5.34 -31.87
CA ARG A 488 5.60 4.84 -33.21
C ARG A 488 6.78 4.08 -33.82
N SER A 489 7.98 4.66 -33.75
CA SER A 489 9.20 4.11 -34.35
C SER A 489 9.66 2.77 -33.73
N LEU A 490 9.47 2.56 -32.43
CA LEU A 490 9.81 1.27 -31.78
C LEU A 490 8.81 0.14 -32.08
N THR A 491 7.59 0.49 -32.50
CA THR A 491 6.52 -0.49 -32.73
C THR A 491 6.36 -0.83 -34.21
N SER A 492 6.67 0.11 -35.11
CA SER A 492 6.80 -0.13 -36.54
C SER A 492 8.28 -0.32 -36.86
N LEU A 493 8.70 -1.49 -37.37
CA LEU A 493 10.06 -1.81 -37.85
C LEU A 493 10.50 -0.92 -39.05
N LYS A 494 10.48 0.40 -38.90
CA LYS A 494 10.99 1.39 -39.85
C LYS A 494 12.24 2.01 -39.26
N ASN A 495 13.26 2.19 -40.09
CA ASN A 495 14.57 2.77 -39.75
C ASN A 495 14.52 4.29 -39.49
N ASP A 496 13.40 4.84 -39.02
CA ASP A 496 13.21 6.27 -38.74
C ASP A 496 13.51 6.57 -37.25
N ILE A 497 14.65 6.07 -36.72
CA ILE A 497 15.13 6.42 -35.37
C ILE A 497 16.37 7.29 -35.54
N ASP A 498 16.27 8.55 -35.10
CA ASP A 498 17.41 9.46 -35.15
C ASP A 498 18.44 9.13 -34.05
N GLY A 499 19.73 9.34 -34.35
CA GLY A 499 20.81 9.08 -33.38
C GLY A 499 20.66 9.84 -32.06
N TYR A 500 20.15 11.08 -32.08
CA TYR A 500 19.91 11.85 -30.85
C TYR A 500 18.79 11.25 -29.98
N GLN A 501 17.79 10.58 -30.58
CA GLN A 501 16.72 9.94 -29.83
C GLN A 501 17.26 8.73 -29.05
N VAL A 502 18.13 7.93 -29.69
CA VAL A 502 18.82 6.81 -29.03
C VAL A 502 19.71 7.32 -27.89
N LEU A 503 20.48 8.38 -28.14
CA LEU A 503 21.34 8.99 -27.10
C LEU A 503 20.53 9.56 -25.93
N ALA A 504 19.40 10.22 -26.20
CA ALA A 504 18.52 10.76 -25.16
C ALA A 504 17.92 9.65 -24.30
N VAL A 505 17.45 8.56 -24.90
CA VAL A 505 16.94 7.39 -24.17
C VAL A 505 18.05 6.71 -23.37
N GLY A 506 19.21 6.49 -23.97
CA GLY A 506 20.37 5.90 -23.29
C GLY A 506 20.82 6.75 -22.09
N ALA A 507 20.89 8.07 -22.26
CA ALA A 507 21.20 9.00 -21.18
C ALA A 507 20.14 8.98 -20.07
N ALA A 508 18.85 8.92 -20.41
CA ALA A 508 17.78 8.81 -19.42
C ALA A 508 17.88 7.50 -18.63
N ILE A 509 18.14 6.37 -19.29
CA ILE A 509 18.35 5.07 -18.63
C ILE A 509 19.56 5.14 -17.68
N LEU A 510 20.69 5.68 -18.15
CA LEU A 510 21.90 5.82 -17.33
C LEU A 510 21.69 6.77 -16.13
N LEU A 511 20.95 7.87 -16.32
CA LEU A 511 20.68 8.83 -15.26
C LEU A 511 19.75 8.24 -14.20
N ILE A 512 18.73 7.49 -14.60
CA ILE A 512 17.72 6.94 -13.68
C ILE A 512 18.25 5.67 -12.99
N LEU A 513 18.88 4.75 -13.73
CA LEU A 513 19.31 3.45 -13.21
C LEU A 513 20.79 3.41 -12.77
N GLY A 514 21.60 4.40 -13.13
CA GLY A 514 23.02 4.40 -12.81
C GLY A 514 23.27 4.74 -11.33
N PRO A 515 23.14 6.00 -10.90
CA PRO A 515 23.55 6.44 -9.57
C PRO A 515 22.72 5.83 -8.45
N GLY A 516 23.38 5.06 -7.57
CA GLY A 516 22.79 4.45 -6.37
C GLY A 516 22.10 3.10 -6.60
N LEU A 517 21.84 2.72 -7.85
CA LEU A 517 21.20 1.46 -8.23
C LEU A 517 22.19 0.49 -8.87
N ALA A 518 22.74 0.86 -10.03
CA ALA A 518 23.74 0.05 -10.73
C ALA A 518 25.18 0.45 -10.39
N VAL A 519 25.40 1.73 -10.05
CA VAL A 519 26.71 2.28 -9.71
C VAL A 519 26.67 2.78 -8.27
N PRO A 520 27.51 2.23 -7.36
CA PRO A 520 27.65 2.75 -6.01
C PRO A 520 27.95 4.24 -5.99
N ILE A 521 27.27 4.98 -5.11
CA ILE A 521 27.58 6.37 -4.82
C ILE A 521 27.87 6.53 -3.33
N SER A 522 28.87 7.33 -2.99
CA SER A 522 29.20 7.69 -1.61
C SER A 522 28.51 9.01 -1.25
N LEU A 523 27.72 8.97 -0.19
CA LEU A 523 26.96 10.09 0.36
C LEU A 523 27.34 10.22 1.83
N GLY A 524 28.10 11.28 2.15
CA GLY A 524 28.65 11.45 3.49
C GLY A 524 29.51 10.25 3.90
N ASN A 525 29.11 9.55 4.95
CA ASN A 525 29.82 8.37 5.47
C ASN A 525 29.22 7.03 4.99
N THR A 526 28.21 7.05 4.12
CA THR A 526 27.54 5.85 3.61
C THR A 526 27.77 5.68 2.11
N THR A 527 28.00 4.44 1.67
CA THR A 527 28.03 4.08 0.24
C THR A 527 26.84 3.19 -0.07
N THR A 528 26.11 3.50 -1.14
CA THR A 528 25.02 2.64 -1.62
C THR A 528 25.59 1.35 -2.19
N SER A 529 24.92 0.22 -1.97
CA SER A 529 25.27 -1.04 -2.62
C SER A 529 24.23 -1.40 -3.68
N PRO A 530 24.64 -1.82 -4.89
CA PRO A 530 23.73 -2.39 -5.87
C PRO A 530 23.03 -3.64 -5.35
N ALA A 531 21.82 -3.90 -5.87
CA ALA A 531 20.97 -4.98 -5.37
C ALA A 531 21.64 -6.37 -5.34
N TRP A 532 22.47 -6.70 -6.35
CA TRP A 532 23.15 -8.00 -6.40
C TRP A 532 24.25 -8.14 -5.34
N GLU A 533 24.94 -7.06 -5.00
CA GLU A 533 25.99 -7.06 -3.98
C GLU A 533 25.36 -7.07 -2.57
N ALA A 534 24.29 -6.29 -2.36
CA ALA A 534 23.51 -6.34 -1.13
C ALA A 534 22.96 -7.75 -0.87
N ALA A 535 22.44 -8.42 -1.90
CA ALA A 535 21.94 -9.79 -1.81
C ALA A 535 23.04 -10.81 -1.51
N GLN A 536 24.23 -10.67 -2.09
CA GLN A 536 25.38 -11.57 -1.84
C GLN A 536 25.89 -11.49 -0.39
N ASN A 537 25.74 -10.33 0.24
CA ASN A 537 26.17 -10.09 1.61
C ASN A 537 25.09 -10.40 2.67
N ASN A 538 23.97 -11.01 2.26
CA ASN A 538 22.88 -11.37 3.15
C ASN A 538 23.20 -12.60 4.00
N GLY A 539 22.87 -12.56 5.30
CA GLY A 539 23.14 -13.67 6.22
C GLY A 539 22.38 -13.57 7.55
N PRO A 540 22.39 -14.64 8.37
CA PRO A 540 21.50 -14.82 9.53
C PRO A 540 21.73 -13.88 10.73
N GLY A 541 22.70 -12.98 10.64
CA GLY A 541 22.91 -11.91 11.61
C GLY A 541 23.15 -12.45 13.03
N ALA A 542 22.55 -11.80 14.02
CA ALA A 542 22.79 -12.08 15.44
C ALA A 542 22.06 -13.32 15.99
N VAL A 543 21.14 -13.92 15.23
CA VAL A 543 20.38 -15.11 15.69
C VAL A 543 21.33 -16.28 15.96
N THR A 544 22.37 -16.44 15.14
CA THR A 544 23.37 -17.50 15.29
C THR A 544 24.18 -17.42 16.58
N VAL A 545 24.20 -16.27 17.26
CA VAL A 545 24.87 -16.12 18.57
C VAL A 545 24.07 -16.80 19.68
N TRP A 546 22.75 -16.91 19.51
CA TRP A 546 21.83 -17.46 20.51
C TRP A 546 21.48 -18.92 20.27
N ASP A 547 21.65 -19.42 19.05
CA ASP A 547 21.27 -20.79 18.65
C ASP A 547 21.80 -21.85 19.63
N ASP A 548 23.11 -21.88 19.91
CA ASP A 548 23.71 -22.86 20.84
C ASP A 548 23.13 -22.77 22.25
N SER A 549 22.80 -21.56 22.73
CA SER A 549 22.25 -21.36 24.07
C SER A 549 20.79 -21.78 24.16
N LEU A 550 20.02 -21.56 23.09
CA LEU A 550 18.61 -21.99 23.00
C LEU A 550 18.51 -23.50 22.83
N GLU A 551 19.40 -24.11 22.03
CA GLU A 551 19.50 -25.57 21.89
C GLU A 551 19.91 -26.22 23.21
N TRP A 552 20.90 -25.64 23.92
CA TRP A 552 21.24 -26.08 25.26
C TRP A 552 20.04 -26.01 26.19
N MET A 553 19.28 -24.90 26.18
CA MET A 553 18.08 -24.75 27.01
C MET A 553 17.07 -25.85 26.69
N GLN A 554 16.71 -26.04 25.42
CA GLN A 554 15.77 -27.06 24.97
C GLN A 554 16.16 -28.47 25.42
N GLY A 555 17.46 -28.80 25.41
CA GLY A 555 17.95 -30.12 25.84
C GLY A 555 18.25 -30.29 27.33
N ASN A 556 18.24 -29.21 28.13
CA ASN A 556 18.70 -29.23 29.53
C ASN A 556 17.68 -28.65 30.54
N THR A 557 16.51 -28.19 30.11
CA THR A 557 15.42 -27.78 31.01
C THR A 557 14.42 -28.92 31.25
N PRO A 558 13.67 -28.91 32.37
CA PRO A 558 12.52 -29.81 32.53
C PRO A 558 11.55 -29.68 31.36
N GLU A 559 10.80 -30.75 31.09
CA GLU A 559 9.68 -30.72 30.14
C GLU A 559 8.73 -29.56 30.46
N GLU A 560 8.16 -28.98 29.41
CA GLU A 560 7.21 -27.89 29.48
C GLU A 560 6.08 -28.21 30.49
N GLY A 561 5.71 -27.24 31.34
CA GLY A 561 4.72 -27.47 32.40
C GLY A 561 5.26 -28.16 33.67
N ASN A 562 6.51 -28.63 33.69
CA ASN A 562 7.09 -29.32 34.85
C ASN A 562 8.14 -28.52 35.63
N LEU A 563 8.25 -27.21 35.39
CA LEU A 563 9.17 -26.33 36.11
C LEU A 563 8.91 -26.39 37.63
N GLY A 564 9.94 -26.71 38.42
CA GLY A 564 9.82 -26.83 39.87
C GLY A 564 9.10 -28.11 40.35
N GLY A 565 8.91 -29.10 39.48
CA GLY A 565 8.23 -30.36 39.82
C GLY A 565 6.70 -30.24 39.85
N ALA A 566 6.13 -29.31 39.07
CA ALA A 566 4.70 -29.06 39.03
C ALA A 566 3.88 -30.26 38.55
N GLY A 567 4.45 -31.14 37.71
CA GLY A 567 3.81 -32.38 37.26
C GLY A 567 2.83 -32.20 36.10
N ASN A 568 2.79 -31.04 35.44
CA ASN A 568 1.78 -30.72 34.42
C ASN A 568 2.24 -30.98 32.98
N ALA A 569 3.28 -31.80 32.78
CA ALA A 569 3.86 -32.03 31.45
C ALA A 569 2.85 -32.60 30.44
N ASP A 570 1.95 -33.47 30.92
CA ASP A 570 0.91 -34.10 30.11
C ASP A 570 -0.38 -33.27 30.00
N GLU A 571 -0.44 -32.08 30.63
CA GLU A 571 -1.65 -31.25 30.66
C GLU A 571 -1.73 -30.29 29.46
N MET A 572 -0.61 -30.03 28.78
CA MET A 572 -0.53 -29.07 27.67
C MET A 572 0.37 -29.58 26.54
N GLU A 573 -0.20 -29.71 25.34
CA GLU A 573 0.52 -29.99 24.09
C GLU A 573 1.06 -28.69 23.44
N LEU A 574 2.29 -28.73 22.91
CA LEU A 574 2.95 -27.57 22.28
C LEU A 574 2.20 -27.01 21.06
N TYR A 575 1.55 -27.89 20.30
CA TYR A 575 0.68 -27.58 19.16
C TYR A 575 -0.79 -27.95 19.42
N GLY A 576 -1.21 -28.03 20.69
CA GLY A 576 -2.61 -28.17 21.05
C GLY A 576 -3.43 -26.89 20.77
N THR A 577 -4.75 -27.05 20.61
CA THR A 577 -5.68 -25.92 20.45
C THR A 577 -6.17 -25.43 21.81
N TYR A 578 -5.94 -24.15 22.11
CA TYR A 578 -6.38 -23.51 23.36
C TYR A 578 -7.35 -22.37 23.10
N GLU A 579 -8.35 -22.21 23.97
CA GLU A 579 -9.30 -21.11 23.92
C GLU A 579 -8.98 -20.04 24.97
N PHE A 580 -9.25 -18.78 24.64
CA PHE A 580 -9.23 -17.69 25.61
C PHE A 580 -10.53 -17.72 26.42
N THR A 581 -10.49 -18.27 27.63
CA THR A 581 -11.63 -18.38 28.55
C THR A 581 -11.74 -17.20 29.51
#